data_AF-A0A2P7BF75-F1
#
_entry.id   AF-A0A2P7BF75-F1
#
_cell.length_a   1.000
_cell.length_b   1.000
_cell.length_c   1.000
_cell.angle_alpha   90.00
_cell.angle_beta   90.00
_cell.angle_gamma   90.00
#
_symmetry.space_group_name_H-M   'P 1'
#
loop_
_entity.id
_entity.type
_entity.pdbx_description
1 polymer ?
#
loop_
_entity_poly.entity_id
_entity_poly.type
_entity_poly.pdbx_seq_one_letter_code
_entity_poly.pdbx_strand_id
1 'polypeptide(L)' 'MPSNLIQKTVYDEATQTLSIWFMPSGNRYDYQDVPPETYAGLRHAFSKGRYFNTFIRNRFRCRQHGAPWTEGLDL' A
#
# COMPACT_ATOMS: atom_id res chain seq x y z
N MET A 1 17.51 8.28 -3.09
CA MET A 1 17.02 8.32 -1.70
C MET A 1 15.92 7.29 -1.48
N PRO A 2 16.01 6.44 -0.45
CA PRO A 2 14.88 5.61 0.01
C PRO A 2 13.78 6.50 0.59
N SER A 3 12.52 6.09 0.47
CA SER A 3 11.35 6.84 0.97
C SER A 3 10.74 6.13 2.19
N ASN A 4 10.31 6.87 3.21
CA ASN A 4 9.63 6.31 4.38
C ASN A 4 8.10 6.26 4.24
N LEU A 5 7.57 6.31 3.00
CA LEU A 5 6.14 6.43 2.73
C LEU A 5 5.36 5.15 3.06
N ILE A 6 5.94 3.98 2.77
CA ILE A 6 5.28 2.69 2.90
C ILE A 6 5.85 1.98 4.12
N GLN A 7 4.97 1.67 5.07
CA GLN A 7 5.32 0.92 6.28
C GLN A 7 5.30 -0.59 6.02
N LYS A 8 4.25 -1.06 5.35
CA LYS A 8 3.98 -2.49 5.13
C LYS A 8 3.22 -2.69 3.83
N THR A 9 3.43 -3.85 3.20
CA THR A 9 2.65 -4.34 2.08
C THR A 9 2.25 -5.80 2.31
N VAL A 10 1.03 -6.16 1.92
CA VAL A 10 0.54 -7.55 1.84
C VAL A 10 -0.11 -7.72 0.48
N TYR A 11 0.07 -8.88 -0.14
CA TYR A 11 -0.53 -9.19 -1.43
C TYR A 11 -1.24 -10.53 -1.36
N ASP A 12 -2.47 -10.55 -1.86
CA ASP A 12 -3.26 -11.76 -2.06
C ASP A 12 -3.33 -12.06 -3.55
N GLU A 13 -2.68 -13.15 -3.98
CA GLU A 13 -2.61 -13.54 -5.39
C GLU A 13 -3.96 -14.03 -5.93
N ALA A 14 -4.80 -14.63 -5.08
CA ALA A 14 -6.08 -15.18 -5.49
C ALA A 14 -7.07 -14.07 -5.85
N THR A 15 -7.00 -12.94 -5.14
CA THR A 15 -7.86 -11.76 -5.37
C THR A 15 -7.17 -10.60 -6.08
N GLN A 16 -5.87 -10.72 -6.36
CA GLN A 16 -5.02 -9.65 -6.89
C GLN A 16 -5.11 -8.35 -6.08
N THR A 17 -5.25 -8.49 -4.76
CA THR A 17 -5.39 -7.36 -3.84
C THR A 17 -4.04 -7.02 -3.22
N LEU A 18 -3.59 -5.78 -3.43
CA LEU A 18 -2.42 -5.22 -2.76
C LEU A 18 -2.85 -4.28 -1.64
N SER A 19 -2.63 -4.71 -0.40
CA SER A 19 -2.81 -3.89 0.80
C SER A 19 -1.54 -3.13 1.14
N ILE A 20 -1.62 -1.81 1.31
CA ILE A 20 -0.49 -0.94 1.67
C ILE A 20 -0.84 -0.13 2.91
N TRP A 21 0.05 -0.12 3.90
CA TRP A 21 -0.03 0.75 5.06
C TRP A 21 0.93 1.93 4.89
N PHE A 22 0.40 3.15 4.98
CA PHE A 22 1.17 4.38 4.78
C PHE A 22 1.58 5.03 6.09
N MET A 23 2.81 5.54 6.13
CA MET A 23 3.26 6.40 7.22
C MET A 23 2.81 7.86 7.02
N PRO A 24 2.69 8.66 8.10
CA PRO A 24 2.74 8.24 9.50
C PRO A 24 1.39 7.75 10.03
N SER A 25 0.29 7.94 9.29
CA SER A 25 -1.06 7.68 9.81
C SER A 25 -1.36 6.20 10.06
N GLY A 26 -0.65 5.28 9.41
CA GLY A 26 -0.94 3.86 9.46
C GLY A 26 -2.19 3.46 8.68
N ASN A 27 -2.78 4.38 7.91
CA ASN A 27 -3.96 4.08 7.09
C ASN A 27 -3.64 2.97 6.09
N ARG A 28 -4.56 2.00 5.99
CA ARG A 28 -4.47 0.90 5.04
C ARG A 28 -5.24 1.26 3.78
N TYR A 29 -4.67 0.97 2.63
CA TYR A 29 -5.34 1.06 1.34
C TYR A 29 -5.26 -0.29 0.65
N ASP A 30 -6.40 -0.77 0.19
CA ASP A 30 -6.50 -1.98 -0.62
C ASP A 30 -6.66 -1.58 -2.08
N TYR A 31 -5.64 -1.89 -2.89
CA TYR A 31 -5.63 -1.72 -4.33
C TYR A 31 -6.07 -3.02 -5.00
N GLN A 32 -7.09 -2.93 -5.85
CA GLN A 32 -7.70 -4.08 -6.54
C GLN A 32 -7.10 -4.27 -7.94
N ASP A 33 -7.20 -5.48 -8.46
CA ASP A 33 -6.78 -5.84 -9.83
C ASP A 33 -5.30 -5.53 -10.10
N VAL A 34 -4.44 -5.63 -9.07
CA VAL A 34 -3.00 -5.34 -9.18
C VAL A 34 -2.28 -6.60 -9.66
N PRO A 35 -1.63 -6.60 -10.84
CA PRO A 35 -0.94 -7.78 -11.35
C PRO A 35 0.21 -8.24 -10.43
N PRO A 36 0.49 -9.55 -10.33
CA PRO A 36 1.60 -10.09 -9.52
C PRO A 36 2.96 -9.47 -9.86
N GLU A 37 3.21 -9.16 -11.14
CA GLU A 37 4.41 -8.47 -11.62
C GLU A 37 4.55 -7.04 -11.08
N THR A 38 3.43 -6.33 -10.91
CA THR A 38 3.43 -4.98 -10.32
C THR A 38 3.79 -5.06 -8.84
N TYR A 39 3.27 -6.05 -8.11
CA TYR A 39 3.64 -6.31 -6.73
C TYR A 39 5.10 -6.74 -6.59
N ALA A 40 5.58 -7.64 -7.46
CA ALA A 40 6.99 -8.06 -7.48
C ALA A 40 7.91 -6.84 -7.71
N GLY A 41 7.58 -5.97 -8.67
CA GLY A 41 8.33 -4.74 -8.90
C GLY A 41 8.34 -3.83 -7.68
N LEU A 42 7.22 -3.68 -6.97
CA LEU A 42 7.19 -2.95 -5.70
C LEU A 42 8.10 -3.63 -4.65
N ARG A 43 8.07 -4.96 -4.55
CA ARG A 43 8.89 -5.74 -3.60
C ARG A 43 10.39 -5.62 -3.87
N HIS A 44 10.81 -5.44 -5.12
CA HIS A 44 12.23 -5.32 -5.50
C HIS A 44 12.71 -3.87 -5.68
N ALA A 45 11.82 -2.88 -5.71
CA ALA A 45 12.20 -1.48 -5.91
C ALA A 45 13.08 -0.93 -4.77
N PHE A 46 14.18 -0.28 -5.15
CA PHE A 46 15.08 0.45 -4.23
C PHE A 46 14.36 1.57 -3.46
N SER A 47 13.39 2.25 -4.11
CA SER A 47 12.54 3.26 -3.46
C SER A 47 11.07 2.89 -3.65
N LYS A 48 10.49 2.31 -2.59
CA LYS A 48 9.10 1.84 -2.56
C LYS A 48 8.10 2.94 -2.87
N GLY A 49 8.29 4.13 -2.28
CA GLY A 49 7.41 5.27 -2.51
C GLY A 49 7.50 5.82 -3.92
N ARG A 50 8.71 5.86 -4.52
CA ARG A 50 8.84 6.25 -5.94
C ARG A 50 8.12 5.25 -6.83
N TYR A 51 8.35 3.95 -6.63
CA TYR A 51 7.67 2.91 -7.40
C TYR A 51 6.16 3.02 -7.26
N PHE A 52 5.64 3.14 -6.04
CA PHE A 52 4.21 3.31 -5.78
C PHE A 52 3.62 4.53 -6.50
N ASN A 53 4.27 5.70 -6.40
CA ASN A 53 3.80 6.91 -7.07
C ASN A 53 3.81 6.78 -8.59
N THR A 54 4.80 6.08 -9.14
CA THR A 54 4.92 5.89 -10.59
C THR A 54 3.96 4.83 -11.10
N PHE A 55 3.80 3.71 -10.41
CA PHE A 55 3.16 2.50 -10.93
C PHE A 55 1.81 2.14 -10.32
N ILE A 56 1.40 2.74 -9.20
CA ILE A 56 0.24 2.26 -8.43
C ILE A 56 -0.77 3.37 -8.12
N ARG A 57 -0.35 4.49 -7.50
CA ARG A 57 -1.22 5.47 -6.81
C ARG A 57 -2.53 5.83 -7.53
N ASN A 58 -2.45 6.08 -8.84
CA ASN A 58 -3.59 6.51 -9.67
C ASN A 58 -3.90 5.54 -10.81
N ARG A 59 -3.43 4.28 -10.71
CA ARG A 59 -3.59 3.26 -11.77
C ARG A 59 -4.57 2.16 -11.41
N PHE A 60 -4.87 2.01 -10.13
CA PHE A 60 -5.75 0.95 -9.63
C PHE A 60 -6.84 1.55 -8.76
N ARG A 61 -8.03 0.92 -8.79
CA ARG A 61 -9.09 1.24 -7.84
C ARG A 61 -8.61 0.90 -6.45
N CYS A 62 -8.85 1.80 -5.51
CA CYS A 62 -8.45 1.61 -4.13
C CYS A 62 -9.56 1.95 -3.15
N ARG A 63 -9.57 1.23 -2.03
CA ARG A 63 -10.41 1.54 -0.87
C ARG A 63 -9.51 1.90 0.30
N GLN A 64 -9.75 3.06 0.89
CA GLN A 64 -9.10 3.45 2.14
C GLN A 64 -9.84 2.81 3.31
N HIS A 65 -9.07 2.30 4.25
CA HIS A 65 -9.50 1.87 5.57
C HIS A 65 -8.82 2.77 6.60
N GLY A 66 -9.56 3.15 7.65
CA GLY A 66 -8.96 3.82 8.80
C GLY A 66 -7.83 2.98 9.40
N ALA A 67 -6.88 3.62 10.06
CA ALA A 67 -5.91 2.87 10.85
C ALA A 67 -6.66 2.03 11.90
N PRO A 68 -6.31 0.75 12.10
CA PRO A 68 -7.02 -0.13 13.04
C PRO A 68 -6.94 0.33 14.51
N TRP A 69 -6.25 1.45 14.80
CA TRP A 69 -6.00 1.95 16.15
C TRP A 69 -6.65 3.31 16.46
N THR A 70 -7.52 3.84 15.59
CA THR A 70 -8.20 5.14 15.82
C THR A 70 -9.63 5.04 16.35
N GLU A 71 -10.18 3.84 16.56
CA GLU A 71 -11.41 3.64 17.34
C GLU A 71 -11.01 3.19 18.76
N GLY A 72 -10.79 4.12 19.68
CA GLY A 72 -10.53 3.78 21.09
C GLY A 72 -9.47 4.59 21.85
N LEU A 73 -9.05 5.76 21.36
CA LEU A 73 -8.42 6.77 22.23
C LEU A 73 -9.37 7.96 22.40
N ASP A 74 -10.49 7.69 23.08
CA ASP A 74 -11.11 8.69 23.94
C ASP A 74 -10.28 8.65 25.24
N LEU A 75 -9.34 9.60 25.36
CA LEU A 75 -8.77 10.02 26.63
C LEU A 75 -9.62 11.15 27.19
#